data_AF-A0A1L9TIP2-F1
#
_entry.id   AF-A0A1L9TIP2-F1
#
_cell.length_a   1.000
_cell.length_b   1.000
_cell.length_c   1.000
_cell.angle_alpha   90.00
_cell.angle_beta   90.00
_cell.angle_gamma   90.00
#
_symmetry.space_group_name_H-M   'P 1'
#
loop_
_entity.id
_entity.type
_entity.pdbx_description
1 polymer ?
#
loop_
_entity_poly.entity_id
_entity_poly.type
_entity_poly.pdbx_seq_one_letter_code
_entity_poly.pdbx_strand_id
1 'polypeptide(L)'
;MRASEAENLETQQNKIVPETTFDREPSGPVLGPMHEELENRQAVEELSSTSRTFIHDLTLPPVPNLDIPPSPPGSPNPSANAKFAHFLSLKRQDVHFNDKLAGSASLKNPSLLRKLMEHAGIDYQAQYSSSLPPDLWNISKLPSWGYKEELLRAQKEHNAKAEEGRMRGQRNMVEFVPGSSRPDPASRSSTFTTTMDHFPGTWGRPRDDVYGTYDSSYLQTTGPKTHTQSPAVTGTSVLAVKFNGGVAIAADNLASYGSLARFTDVKRLRVFSDSAVVGFSGDVSDMQYIDRLLESIDIKENYSAHGNQLNAKNLHTYLSKVFYKRRSEFNPLWNHILVAGFDSDKKPFLSSADLLGTTFSAPHLATGFGAHLAIPILRRLFPEDRPIEEISKEEAVSALKDCLKVLWYRDARSMDKYSLALITQDGVEVHEDQQIEAQSWAFAESIKGYGAQTV
;
A
#
# COMPACT_ATOMS: atom_id res chain seq x y z
N MET A 1 -8.86 9.51 -75.83
CA MET A 1 -7.72 10.44 -75.95
C MET A 1 -7.66 11.27 -74.68
N ARG A 2 -6.47 11.30 -74.03
CA ARG A 2 -5.86 12.30 -73.11
C ARG A 2 -6.80 13.15 -72.22
N ALA A 3 -6.72 13.05 -70.88
CA ALA A 3 -5.84 13.84 -69.96
C ALA A 3 -6.19 15.35 -70.01
N SER A 4 -6.36 16.14 -68.94
CA SER A 4 -5.83 16.16 -67.56
C SER A 4 -6.46 17.34 -66.78
N GLU A 5 -6.53 17.21 -65.45
CA GLU A 5 -6.22 18.20 -64.37
C GLU A 5 -6.85 19.62 -64.26
N ALA A 6 -7.29 19.90 -63.01
CA ALA A 6 -7.09 21.12 -62.20
C ALA A 6 -7.84 22.42 -62.64
N GLU A 7 -8.23 23.41 -61.83
CA GLU A 7 -8.16 23.72 -60.40
C GLU A 7 -9.02 25.00 -60.17
N ASN A 8 -9.47 25.22 -58.93
CA ASN A 8 -9.53 26.50 -58.20
C ASN A 8 -10.48 27.68 -58.52
N LEU A 9 -11.17 28.08 -57.42
CA LEU A 9 -11.33 29.42 -56.82
C LEU A 9 -12.12 30.53 -57.56
N GLU A 10 -13.21 30.99 -56.92
CA GLU A 10 -13.32 32.37 -56.40
C GLU A 10 -14.56 32.61 -55.51
N THR A 11 -14.54 33.73 -54.80
CA THR A 11 -15.03 33.96 -53.44
C THR A 11 -16.05 35.12 -53.41
N GLN A 12 -16.80 35.23 -52.30
CA GLN A 12 -17.45 36.42 -51.67
C GLN A 12 -18.98 36.40 -51.60
N GLN A 13 -19.69 36.89 -50.57
CA GLN A 13 -19.45 37.07 -49.12
C GLN A 13 -20.79 37.58 -48.51
N ASN A 14 -20.97 37.32 -47.20
CA ASN A 14 -21.69 38.13 -46.19
C ASN A 14 -23.22 38.06 -46.01
N LYS A 15 -23.62 37.46 -44.87
CA LYS A 15 -24.32 38.19 -43.79
C LYS A 15 -23.96 37.63 -42.40
N ILE A 16 -23.52 38.53 -41.52
CA ILE A 16 -22.98 38.39 -40.14
C ILE A 16 -24.15 38.48 -39.14
N VAL A 17 -24.14 37.89 -37.93
CA VAL A 17 -23.79 38.45 -36.57
C VAL A 17 -24.07 37.33 -35.52
N PRO A 18 -23.50 37.27 -34.28
CA PRO A 18 -22.15 37.52 -33.75
C PRO A 18 -21.52 36.33 -32.95
N GLU A 19 -20.24 36.48 -32.60
CA GLU A 19 -19.42 35.62 -31.73
C GLU A 19 -19.76 35.72 -30.23
N THR A 20 -19.61 34.60 -29.51
CA THR A 20 -19.12 34.60 -28.11
C THR A 20 -18.20 33.41 -27.90
N THR A 21 -16.97 33.73 -27.54
CA THR A 21 -15.87 32.86 -27.13
C THR A 21 -15.94 32.46 -25.65
N PHE A 22 -15.28 31.34 -25.35
CA PHE A 22 -14.81 30.84 -24.05
C PHE A 22 -15.82 30.13 -23.14
N ASP A 23 -15.83 28.79 -23.21
CA ASP A 23 -15.73 27.94 -22.03
C ASP A 23 -14.91 26.69 -22.40
N ARG A 24 -13.74 26.54 -21.76
CA ARG A 24 -12.93 25.32 -21.79
C ARG A 24 -13.55 24.32 -20.82
N GLU A 25 -14.06 23.21 -21.31
CA GLU A 25 -14.29 22.03 -20.46
C GLU A 25 -12.96 21.30 -20.19
N PRO A 26 -12.74 20.78 -18.96
CA PRO A 26 -11.44 20.33 -18.48
C PRO A 26 -11.04 18.99 -19.09
N SER A 27 -9.93 18.98 -19.84
CA SER A 27 -9.23 17.74 -20.19
C SER A 27 -8.26 17.35 -19.07
N GLY A 28 -8.54 16.24 -18.39
CA GLY A 28 -7.59 15.52 -17.53
C GLY A 28 -7.98 15.46 -16.04
N PRO A 29 -7.49 14.44 -15.30
CA PRO A 29 -7.70 14.36 -13.86
C PRO A 29 -6.92 15.48 -13.14
N VAL A 30 -7.57 16.12 -12.18
CA VAL A 30 -7.00 17.21 -11.36
C VAL A 30 -5.90 16.68 -10.44
N LEU A 31 -4.66 17.13 -10.66
CA LEU A 31 -3.53 16.96 -9.74
C LEU A 31 -3.48 18.13 -8.76
N GLY A 32 -3.31 17.83 -7.47
CA GLY A 32 -3.06 18.83 -6.42
C GLY A 32 -1.64 19.42 -6.50
N PRO A 33 -1.37 20.54 -5.83
CA PRO A 33 -0.06 21.20 -5.89
C PRO A 33 1.04 20.35 -5.24
N MET A 34 2.16 20.21 -5.95
CA MET A 34 3.39 19.61 -5.43
C MET A 34 4.20 20.65 -4.67
N HIS A 35 4.72 20.29 -3.50
CA HIS A 35 5.73 21.04 -2.77
C HIS A 35 7.12 20.48 -3.10
N GLU A 36 8.03 21.35 -3.55
CA GLU A 36 9.47 21.14 -3.42
C GLU A 36 9.88 21.52 -2.00
N GLU A 37 10.44 20.57 -1.24
CA GLU A 37 11.29 20.88 -0.10
C GLU A 37 12.58 20.07 -0.19
N LEU A 38 13.68 20.81 -0.39
CA LEU A 38 15.05 20.33 -0.24
C LEU A 38 15.32 20.01 1.23
N GLU A 39 15.97 18.87 1.42
CA GLU A 39 16.26 18.18 2.68
C GLU A 39 16.84 19.04 3.80
N ASN A 40 16.34 18.84 5.03
CA ASN A 40 17.24 18.63 6.16
C ASN A 40 16.67 17.56 7.11
N ARG A 41 17.46 16.52 7.34
CA ARG A 41 17.06 15.24 7.93
C ARG A 41 17.02 15.30 9.46
N GLN A 42 15.92 14.85 10.06
CA GLN A 42 15.93 14.02 11.27
C GLN A 42 14.69 13.11 11.23
N ALA A 43 14.93 11.81 11.10
CA ALA A 43 13.90 10.80 10.93
C ALA A 43 12.96 10.76 12.14
N VAL A 44 11.68 11.07 11.93
CA VAL A 44 10.60 10.66 12.83
C VAL A 44 10.01 9.40 12.19
N GLU A 45 10.26 8.24 12.79
CA GLU A 45 9.62 6.98 12.36
C GLU A 45 8.10 7.13 12.44
N GLU A 46 7.45 7.09 11.28
CA GLU A 46 6.00 6.96 11.19
C GLU A 46 5.57 5.68 11.90
N LEU A 47 4.68 5.79 12.90
CA LEU A 47 4.12 4.63 13.60
C LEU A 47 3.49 3.67 12.58
N SER A 48 4.05 2.47 12.47
CA SER A 48 3.53 1.41 11.60
C SER A 48 2.04 1.15 11.83
N SER A 49 1.32 0.70 10.79
CA SER A 49 -0.10 0.30 10.88
C SER A 49 -0.35 -0.65 12.05
N THR A 50 0.61 -1.54 12.34
CA THR A 50 0.64 -2.44 13.49
C THR A 50 0.43 -1.75 14.84
N SER A 51 1.00 -0.56 15.04
CA SER A 51 0.86 0.20 16.28
C SER A 51 -0.52 0.85 16.40
N ARG A 52 -1.16 1.22 15.29
CA ARG A 52 -2.54 1.75 15.29
C ARG A 52 -3.59 0.66 15.50
N THR A 53 -3.42 -0.49 14.86
CA THR A 53 -4.34 -1.62 15.02
C THR A 53 -4.32 -2.15 16.46
N PHE A 54 -3.14 -2.17 17.08
CA PHE A 54 -3.00 -2.53 18.49
C PHE A 54 -3.79 -1.59 19.42
N ILE A 55 -3.73 -0.27 19.18
CA ILE A 55 -4.48 0.71 19.97
C ILE A 55 -6.01 0.60 19.71
N HIS A 56 -6.40 0.30 18.47
CA HIS A 56 -7.80 0.12 18.09
C HIS A 56 -8.43 -1.13 18.72
N ASP A 57 -7.73 -2.27 18.73
CA ASP A 57 -8.22 -3.51 19.37
C ASP A 57 -8.36 -3.36 20.88
N LEU A 58 -7.50 -2.56 21.51
CA LEU A 58 -7.60 -2.24 22.94
C LEU A 58 -8.80 -1.34 23.29
N THR A 59 -9.55 -0.82 22.31
CA THR A 59 -10.56 0.23 22.53
C THR A 59 -11.96 -0.04 21.94
N LEU A 60 -12.22 -1.19 21.31
CA LEU A 60 -13.53 -1.49 20.69
C LEU A 60 -14.63 -1.86 21.72
N PRO A 61 -15.87 -1.34 21.57
CA PRO A 61 -17.01 -1.72 22.42
C PRO A 61 -17.66 -3.05 21.98
N PRO A 62 -18.31 -3.78 22.91
CA PRO A 62 -18.72 -5.18 22.70
C PRO A 62 -19.95 -5.45 21.80
N VAL A 63 -20.75 -4.46 21.36
CA VAL A 63 -21.89 -4.66 20.41
C VAL A 63 -22.05 -3.45 19.45
N PRO A 64 -22.05 -3.61 18.10
CA PRO A 64 -22.11 -2.50 17.14
C PRO A 64 -23.54 -2.15 16.63
N ASN A 65 -23.87 -0.85 16.50
CA ASN A 65 -25.07 -0.31 15.84
C ASN A 65 -24.65 0.70 14.75
N LEU A 66 -25.14 0.55 13.51
CA LEU A 66 -24.62 1.24 12.31
C LEU A 66 -25.65 2.11 11.55
N ASP A 67 -26.85 2.33 12.09
CA ASP A 67 -27.85 3.16 11.39
C ASP A 67 -27.63 4.67 11.64
N ILE A 68 -27.69 5.46 10.56
CA ILE A 68 -27.61 6.93 10.63
C ILE A 68 -29.05 7.49 10.76
N PRO A 69 -29.39 8.21 11.85
CA PRO A 69 -30.74 8.73 12.05
C PRO A 69 -31.05 9.92 11.11
N PRO A 70 -32.34 10.13 10.74
CA PRO A 70 -32.75 11.25 9.92
C PRO A 70 -32.56 12.59 10.64
N SER A 71 -32.33 13.66 9.87
CA SER A 71 -32.14 15.00 10.42
C SER A 71 -33.45 15.54 11.05
N PRO A 72 -33.38 16.20 12.21
CA PRO A 72 -34.56 16.64 12.94
C PRO A 72 -35.32 17.80 12.23
N PRO A 73 -36.67 17.87 12.39
CA PRO A 73 -37.49 18.92 11.78
C PRO A 73 -37.15 20.31 12.35
N GLY A 74 -37.00 21.30 11.47
CA GLY A 74 -36.56 22.67 11.83
C GLY A 74 -35.06 22.94 11.58
N SER A 75 -34.33 21.97 11.04
CA SER A 75 -32.99 22.18 10.49
C SER A 75 -33.05 22.44 8.97
N PRO A 76 -32.24 23.37 8.41
CA PRO A 76 -31.29 24.27 9.09
C PRO A 76 -31.88 25.62 9.53
N ASN A 77 -31.27 26.23 10.56
CA ASN A 77 -31.63 27.56 11.07
C ASN A 77 -31.49 28.65 9.97
N PRO A 78 -32.51 29.51 9.73
CA PRO A 78 -32.48 30.53 8.68
C PRO A 78 -31.28 31.49 8.73
N SER A 79 -30.83 31.85 9.95
CA SER A 79 -29.66 32.73 10.14
C SER A 79 -28.34 32.03 9.74
N ALA A 80 -28.23 30.72 10.03
CA ALA A 80 -27.08 29.94 9.59
C ALA A 80 -27.08 29.79 8.06
N ASN A 81 -28.26 29.53 7.45
CA ASN A 81 -28.40 29.46 6.01
C ASN A 81 -28.04 30.78 5.30
N ALA A 82 -28.40 31.93 5.88
CA ALA A 82 -28.01 33.23 5.34
C ALA A 82 -26.49 33.44 5.38
N LYS A 83 -25.81 33.00 6.46
CA LYS A 83 -24.35 33.01 6.54
C LYS A 83 -23.72 32.09 5.50
N PHE A 84 -24.22 30.86 5.34
CA PHE A 84 -23.74 29.93 4.32
C PHE A 84 -23.96 30.48 2.90
N ALA A 85 -25.10 31.11 2.62
CA ALA A 85 -25.36 31.78 1.36
C ALA A 85 -24.38 32.93 1.10
N HIS A 86 -24.04 33.71 2.13
CA HIS A 86 -23.02 34.76 2.03
C HIS A 86 -21.61 34.18 1.78
N PHE A 87 -21.23 33.12 2.50
CA PHE A 87 -19.98 32.38 2.26
C PHE A 87 -19.89 31.83 0.83
N LEU A 88 -20.98 31.28 0.31
CA LEU A 88 -21.06 30.81 -1.07
C LEU A 88 -20.96 31.96 -2.07
N SER A 89 -21.53 33.13 -1.75
CA SER A 89 -21.41 34.33 -2.60
C SER A 89 -19.97 34.86 -2.67
N LEU A 90 -19.24 34.85 -1.54
CA LEU A 90 -17.82 35.20 -1.49
C LEU A 90 -16.96 34.21 -2.28
N LYS A 91 -17.29 32.92 -2.18
CA LYS A 91 -16.59 31.87 -2.93
C LYS A 91 -16.82 31.97 -4.45
N ARG A 92 -18.00 32.44 -4.89
CA ARG A 92 -18.27 32.74 -6.31
C ARG A 92 -17.53 33.97 -6.82
N GLN A 93 -17.14 34.87 -5.94
CA GLN A 93 -16.29 36.04 -6.23
C GLN A 93 -14.79 35.69 -6.08
N ASP A 94 -14.46 34.40 -5.99
CA ASP A 94 -13.10 33.87 -5.83
C ASP A 94 -12.38 34.34 -4.54
N VAL A 95 -13.14 34.73 -3.51
CA VAL A 95 -12.62 35.12 -2.20
C VAL A 95 -12.80 33.97 -1.21
N HIS A 96 -11.71 33.27 -0.89
CA HIS A 96 -11.68 32.24 0.14
C HIS A 96 -11.62 32.86 1.54
N PHE A 97 -12.77 32.91 2.22
CA PHE A 97 -12.91 33.54 3.54
C PHE A 97 -11.95 32.97 4.60
N ASN A 98 -11.81 31.64 4.68
CA ASN A 98 -10.98 30.99 5.69
C ASN A 98 -9.49 31.29 5.50
N ASP A 99 -9.01 31.35 4.24
CA ASP A 99 -7.63 31.69 3.93
C ASP A 99 -7.32 33.14 4.30
N LYS A 100 -8.27 34.04 4.03
CA LYS A 100 -8.18 35.46 4.42
C LYS A 100 -8.23 35.65 5.94
N LEU A 101 -9.00 34.82 6.65
CA LEU A 101 -9.11 34.85 8.10
C LEU A 101 -7.85 34.31 8.79
N ALA A 102 -7.29 33.21 8.27
CA ALA A 102 -6.05 32.58 8.75
C ALA A 102 -4.82 33.49 8.53
N GLY A 103 -4.83 34.28 7.45
CA GLY A 103 -3.83 35.32 7.20
C GLY A 103 -3.94 36.54 8.12
N SER A 104 -5.06 36.72 8.82
CA SER A 104 -5.29 37.94 9.62
C SER A 104 -4.46 37.95 10.90
N ALA A 105 -3.80 39.09 11.18
CA ALA A 105 -2.99 39.28 12.39
C ALA A 105 -3.81 39.13 13.69
N SER A 106 -5.11 39.40 13.62
CA SER A 106 -6.04 39.25 14.74
C SER A 106 -6.13 37.80 15.22
N LEU A 107 -6.13 36.82 14.31
CA LEU A 107 -6.25 35.39 14.65
C LEU A 107 -4.94 34.77 15.16
N LYS A 108 -3.79 35.38 14.85
CA LYS A 108 -2.45 34.93 15.27
C LYS A 108 -2.05 35.39 16.66
N ASN A 109 -2.92 36.13 17.37
CA ASN A 109 -2.62 36.66 18.69
C ASN A 109 -2.90 35.60 19.78
N PRO A 110 -1.89 35.14 20.55
CA PRO A 110 -2.08 34.14 21.61
C PRO A 110 -3.01 34.61 22.75
N SER A 111 -3.21 35.92 22.91
CA SER A 111 -4.21 36.47 23.86
C SER A 111 -5.65 36.35 23.39
N LEU A 112 -5.88 36.03 22.11
CA LEU A 112 -7.21 35.84 21.53
C LEU A 112 -7.89 34.58 22.08
N LEU A 113 -7.12 33.54 22.40
CA LEU A 113 -7.65 32.28 22.93
C LEU A 113 -8.55 32.52 24.15
N ARG A 114 -8.11 33.38 25.09
CA ARG A 114 -8.88 33.70 26.29
C ARG A 114 -10.21 34.39 25.96
N LYS A 115 -10.20 35.33 25.01
CA LYS A 115 -11.42 36.04 24.55
C LYS A 115 -12.36 35.12 23.77
N LEU A 116 -11.83 34.17 23.01
CA LEU A 116 -12.62 33.16 22.30
C LEU A 116 -13.28 32.18 23.27
N MET A 117 -12.55 31.75 24.31
CA MET A 117 -13.12 30.93 25.40
C MET A 117 -14.25 31.68 26.10
N GLU A 118 -14.04 32.96 26.45
CA GLU A 118 -15.05 33.82 27.06
C GLU A 118 -16.29 34.02 26.15
N HIS A 119 -16.08 34.25 24.85
CA HIS A 119 -17.18 34.38 23.87
C HIS A 119 -17.96 33.07 23.68
N ALA A 120 -17.28 31.92 23.72
CA ALA A 120 -17.90 30.60 23.68
C ALA A 120 -18.59 30.22 25.01
N GLY A 121 -18.53 31.09 26.03
CA GLY A 121 -19.09 30.83 27.36
C GLY A 121 -18.34 29.74 28.14
N ILE A 122 -17.07 29.48 27.77
CA ILE A 122 -16.24 28.44 28.37
C ILE A 122 -15.34 29.09 29.42
N ASP A 123 -15.61 28.77 30.69
CA ASP A 123 -14.77 29.21 31.80
C ASP A 123 -13.37 28.55 31.74
N TYR A 124 -12.34 29.22 32.25
CA TYR A 124 -10.97 28.70 32.20
C TYR A 124 -10.83 27.36 32.95
N GLN A 125 -11.67 27.10 33.94
CA GLN A 125 -11.72 25.81 34.62
C GLN A 125 -12.53 24.75 33.85
N ALA A 126 -13.45 25.17 32.99
CA ALA A 126 -14.25 24.26 32.16
C ALA A 126 -13.40 23.52 31.12
N GLN A 127 -12.20 24.00 30.79
CA GLN A 127 -11.25 23.24 29.97
C GLN A 127 -10.82 21.90 30.61
N TYR A 128 -10.97 21.77 31.93
CA TYR A 128 -10.68 20.55 32.68
C TYR A 128 -11.95 19.78 33.07
N SER A 129 -13.11 20.21 32.56
CA SER A 129 -14.35 19.46 32.72
C SER A 129 -14.25 18.15 31.94
N SER A 130 -14.73 17.09 32.57
CA SER A 130 -14.74 15.74 32.00
C SER A 130 -16.20 15.36 31.73
N SER A 131 -16.42 14.52 30.74
CA SER A 131 -17.74 13.92 30.47
C SER A 131 -18.15 12.88 31.52
N LEU A 132 -17.31 12.64 32.53
CA LEU A 132 -17.60 11.73 33.65
C LEU A 132 -18.56 12.36 34.67
N PRO A 133 -19.46 11.56 35.28
CA PRO A 133 -20.36 12.06 36.32
C PRO A 133 -19.58 12.74 37.45
N PRO A 134 -20.07 13.86 38.01
CA PRO A 134 -19.40 14.60 39.09
C PRO A 134 -19.15 13.79 40.36
N ASP A 135 -19.86 12.66 40.50
CA ASP A 135 -19.73 11.70 41.59
C ASP A 135 -18.48 10.82 41.43
N LEU A 136 -18.05 10.59 40.19
CA LEU A 136 -16.87 9.82 39.83
C LEU A 136 -15.63 10.70 39.66
N TRP A 137 -15.78 11.86 39.03
CA TRP A 137 -14.67 12.78 38.79
C TRP A 137 -15.10 14.23 39.00
N ASN A 138 -14.48 14.86 39.98
CA ASN A 138 -14.65 16.28 40.23
C ASN A 138 -13.29 16.90 40.53
N ILE A 139 -12.85 17.78 39.63
CA ILE A 139 -11.55 18.46 39.72
C ILE A 139 -11.43 19.24 41.03
N SER A 140 -12.54 19.73 41.58
CA SER A 140 -12.60 20.52 42.81
C SER A 140 -12.45 19.68 44.09
N LYS A 141 -12.53 18.34 43.98
CA LYS A 141 -12.34 17.41 45.10
C LYS A 141 -10.96 16.74 45.12
N LEU A 142 -10.08 17.13 44.20
CA LEU A 142 -8.76 16.53 44.10
C LEU A 142 -7.91 16.92 45.33
N PRO A 143 -7.22 15.96 45.97
CA PRO A 143 -6.39 16.26 47.14
C PRO A 143 -5.20 17.15 46.77
N SER A 144 -4.69 17.91 47.74
CA SER A 144 -3.68 18.97 47.50
C SER A 144 -2.44 18.50 46.76
N TRP A 145 -2.00 17.26 46.97
CA TRP A 145 -0.85 16.67 46.29
C TRP A 145 -1.07 16.40 44.79
N GLY A 146 -2.32 16.35 44.32
CA GLY A 146 -2.62 16.07 42.91
C GLY A 146 -2.69 17.32 42.04
N TYR A 147 -2.50 18.50 42.62
CA TYR A 147 -2.33 19.73 41.85
C TYR A 147 -0.92 19.82 41.29
N LYS A 148 -0.82 20.39 40.09
CA LYS A 148 0.41 20.51 39.30
C LYS A 148 1.60 21.02 40.10
N GLU A 149 1.39 22.00 40.97
CA GLU A 149 2.47 22.64 41.73
C GLU A 149 3.06 21.72 42.80
N GLU A 150 2.24 20.93 43.49
CA GLU A 150 2.68 19.98 44.52
C GLU A 150 3.27 18.71 43.90
N LEU A 151 2.74 18.23 42.77
CA LEU A 151 3.36 17.16 42.00
C LEU A 151 4.77 17.55 41.52
N LEU A 152 4.94 18.78 41.04
CA LEU A 152 6.23 19.30 40.60
C LEU A 152 7.24 19.38 41.77
N ARG A 153 6.76 19.72 42.97
CA ARG A 153 7.58 19.77 44.19
C ARG A 153 8.02 18.36 44.63
N ALA A 154 7.10 17.40 44.66
CA ALA A 154 7.39 16.01 45.01
C ALA A 154 8.35 15.34 44.02
N GLN A 155 8.21 15.64 42.72
CA GLN A 155 9.10 15.12 41.68
C GLN A 155 10.54 15.61 41.85
N LYS A 156 10.73 16.88 42.27
CA LYS A 156 12.05 17.44 42.55
C LYS A 156 12.73 16.79 43.76
N GLU A 157 11.99 16.52 44.85
CA GLU A 157 12.53 15.82 46.02
C GLU A 157 12.90 14.36 45.72
N HIS A 158 12.11 13.67 44.91
CA HIS A 158 12.37 12.29 44.53
C HIS A 158 13.66 12.16 43.70
N ASN A 159 13.86 13.09 42.77
CA ASN A 159 15.08 13.10 41.95
C ASN A 159 16.34 13.37 42.79
N ALA A 160 16.26 14.26 43.79
CA ALA A 160 17.36 14.52 44.71
C ALA A 160 17.77 13.27 45.54
N LYS A 161 16.80 12.48 46.01
CA LYS A 161 17.08 11.23 46.76
C LYS A 161 17.66 10.12 45.88
N ALA A 162 17.26 10.05 44.62
CA ALA A 162 17.78 9.05 43.68
C ALA A 162 19.25 9.32 43.32
N GLU A 163 19.66 10.60 43.27
CA GLU A 163 21.06 11.00 43.07
C GLU A 163 21.96 10.60 44.26
N GLU A 164 21.52 10.78 45.51
CA GLU A 164 22.26 10.32 46.69
C GLU A 164 22.46 8.80 46.73
N GLY A 165 21.48 8.02 46.26
CA GLY A 165 21.57 6.55 46.19
C GLY A 165 22.60 6.04 45.19
N ARG A 166 22.72 6.71 44.03
CA ARG A 166 23.73 6.38 43.00
C ARG A 166 25.16 6.58 43.49
N MET A 167 25.40 7.61 44.30
CA MET A 167 26.72 7.89 44.89
C MET A 167 27.18 6.82 45.90
N ARG A 168 26.27 6.00 46.42
CA ARG A 168 26.56 4.98 47.46
C ARG A 168 26.98 3.62 46.87
N GLY A 169 26.61 3.32 45.62
CA GLY A 169 26.87 2.04 44.95
C GLY A 169 28.27 1.87 44.33
N GLN A 170 29.05 2.95 44.18
CA GLN A 170 30.39 2.90 43.59
C GLN A 170 31.50 2.40 44.53
N ARG A 171 31.22 2.06 45.79
CA ARG A 171 32.26 1.74 46.81
C ARG A 171 32.74 0.28 46.86
N ASN A 172 32.12 -0.68 46.16
CA ASN A 172 32.46 -2.11 46.28
C ASN A 172 32.67 -2.81 44.92
N MET A 173 33.88 -2.77 44.36
CA MET A 173 34.31 -3.74 43.34
C MET A 173 35.85 -3.92 43.42
N VAL A 174 36.32 -5.18 43.48
CA VAL A 174 37.75 -5.58 43.63
C VAL A 174 38.30 -6.14 42.31
N GLU A 175 39.59 -5.90 42.04
CA GLU A 175 40.26 -5.90 40.73
C GLU A 175 41.32 -7.02 40.58
N PHE A 176 41.58 -7.52 39.35
CA PHE A 176 42.62 -8.51 39.01
C PHE A 176 43.62 -7.94 37.97
N VAL A 177 44.93 -8.26 38.12
CA VAL A 177 46.11 -7.64 37.46
C VAL A 177 46.98 -8.72 36.76
N PRO A 178 47.58 -8.49 35.57
CA PRO A 178 49.02 -8.13 35.46
C PRO A 178 49.33 -7.18 34.26
N GLY A 179 50.41 -6.40 34.14
CA GLY A 179 51.58 -6.09 34.99
C GLY A 179 52.60 -5.24 34.18
N SER A 180 52.93 -4.04 34.71
CA SER A 180 54.18 -3.20 34.63
C SER A 180 54.92 -2.96 33.27
N SER A 181 55.45 -1.78 32.90
CA SER A 181 55.77 -0.49 33.58
C SER A 181 56.26 0.55 32.52
N ARG A 182 55.65 1.75 32.35
CA ARG A 182 55.98 3.15 32.82
C ARG A 182 57.23 3.86 32.20
N PRO A 183 57.31 5.24 32.09
CA PRO A 183 56.68 6.28 32.93
C PRO A 183 56.12 7.60 32.27
N ASP A 184 55.46 8.39 33.16
CA ASP A 184 54.79 9.73 33.20
C ASP A 184 55.57 11.01 32.74
N PRO A 185 55.02 12.27 32.66
CA PRO A 185 53.94 12.86 33.51
C PRO A 185 52.89 13.90 32.95
N ALA A 186 51.72 13.86 33.63
CA ALA A 186 50.75 14.90 34.06
C ALA A 186 49.97 15.84 33.09
N SER A 187 48.62 15.70 33.08
CA SER A 187 47.63 16.71 32.66
C SER A 187 46.36 16.71 33.56
N ARG A 188 45.64 17.85 33.64
CA ARG A 188 44.43 18.12 34.46
C ARG A 188 43.15 18.37 33.60
N SER A 189 42.10 17.58 33.85
CA SER A 189 40.60 17.76 33.95
C SER A 189 39.77 18.87 33.22
N SER A 190 38.63 18.50 32.54
CA SER A 190 37.19 18.78 32.93
C SER A 190 36.05 18.29 31.94
N THR A 191 34.98 17.62 32.50
CA THR A 191 33.48 17.53 32.30
C THR A 191 32.64 17.46 30.96
N PHE A 192 31.52 16.65 30.91
CA PHE A 192 30.08 16.91 30.48
C PHE A 192 29.13 15.62 30.38
N THR A 193 28.03 15.45 31.16
CA THR A 193 26.51 15.38 30.96
C THR A 193 25.77 14.37 30.02
N THR A 194 24.57 13.85 30.43
CA THR A 194 23.70 12.80 29.79
C THR A 194 22.18 13.17 29.70
N THR A 195 21.45 12.73 28.66
CA THR A 195 20.01 12.97 28.32
C THR A 195 19.09 11.73 28.40
N MET A 196 17.76 11.91 28.58
CA MET A 196 16.69 10.88 28.72
C MET A 196 15.89 10.62 27.42
N ASP A 197 15.38 9.39 27.24
CA ASP A 197 14.75 8.88 26.01
C ASP A 197 13.22 8.64 26.19
N HIS A 198 12.38 8.97 25.19
CA HIS A 198 10.91 9.10 25.31
C HIS A 198 10.08 8.16 24.39
N PHE A 199 10.64 7.04 23.93
CA PHE A 199 9.95 6.15 22.99
C PHE A 199 8.83 5.28 23.65
N PRO A 200 7.67 5.08 22.99
CA PRO A 200 6.53 4.31 23.53
C PRO A 200 6.82 2.83 23.82
N GLY A 201 7.85 2.24 23.22
CA GLY A 201 8.22 0.83 23.41
C GLY A 201 8.79 0.50 24.80
N THR A 202 9.16 1.52 25.58
CA THR A 202 9.69 1.38 26.95
C THR A 202 8.66 1.66 28.04
N TRP A 203 7.41 1.98 27.67
CA TRP A 203 6.32 2.11 28.63
C TRP A 203 5.94 0.72 29.13
N GLY A 204 6.46 0.38 30.32
CA GLY A 204 6.12 -0.87 31.00
C GLY A 204 4.62 -0.99 31.28
N ARG A 205 4.17 -2.23 31.46
CA ARG A 205 2.77 -2.59 31.73
C ARG A 205 2.17 -1.86 32.94
N PRO A 206 0.85 -1.55 32.91
CA PRO A 206 0.09 -1.20 34.10
C PRO A 206 0.16 -2.30 35.16
N ARG A 207 0.02 -1.95 36.43
CA ARG A 207 0.24 -2.89 37.55
C ARG A 207 -0.95 -3.85 37.71
N ASP A 208 -0.64 -5.13 37.89
CA ASP A 208 -1.61 -6.23 38.01
C ASP A 208 -2.50 -6.13 39.26
N ASP A 209 -2.07 -5.38 40.28
CA ASP A 209 -2.79 -5.12 41.53
C ASP A 209 -4.02 -4.21 41.36
N VAL A 210 -4.11 -3.45 40.25
CA VAL A 210 -5.23 -2.52 39.98
C VAL A 210 -6.20 -3.05 38.92
N TYR A 211 -5.70 -3.75 37.89
CA TYR A 211 -6.50 -4.18 36.74
C TYR A 211 -6.74 -5.69 36.68
N GLY A 212 -6.24 -6.44 37.67
CA GLY A 212 -6.32 -7.90 37.71
C GLY A 212 -5.27 -8.58 36.83
N THR A 213 -5.05 -9.88 37.05
CA THR A 213 -4.17 -10.69 36.19
C THR A 213 -4.80 -10.84 34.81
N TYR A 214 -4.05 -10.53 33.75
CA TYR A 214 -4.51 -10.76 32.39
C TYR A 214 -4.86 -12.23 32.19
N ASP A 215 -6.01 -12.51 31.59
CA ASP A 215 -6.35 -13.86 31.17
C ASP A 215 -5.48 -14.22 29.95
N SER A 216 -4.48 -15.07 30.19
CA SER A 216 -3.51 -15.48 29.17
C SER A 216 -4.12 -16.29 28.04
N SER A 217 -5.39 -16.71 28.14
CA SER A 217 -6.14 -17.30 27.01
C SER A 217 -6.35 -16.29 25.86
N TYR A 218 -6.21 -14.98 26.11
CA TYR A 218 -6.29 -13.91 25.11
C TYR A 218 -4.92 -13.42 24.61
N LEU A 219 -3.81 -13.78 25.28
CA LEU A 219 -2.45 -13.53 24.79
C LEU A 219 -2.04 -14.64 23.82
N GLN A 220 -2.51 -14.55 22.57
CA GLN A 220 -1.90 -15.30 21.48
C GLN A 220 -0.45 -14.83 21.34
N THR A 221 0.51 -15.73 21.57
CA THR A 221 1.95 -15.49 21.51
C THR A 221 2.33 -14.77 20.22
N THR A 222 2.92 -13.58 20.36
CA THR A 222 3.54 -12.82 19.25
C THR A 222 4.86 -13.49 18.84
N GLY A 223 4.77 -14.67 18.24
CA GLY A 223 5.80 -15.10 17.28
C GLY A 223 5.82 -14.14 16.08
N PRO A 224 6.76 -14.29 15.13
CA PRO A 224 6.63 -13.64 13.83
C PRO A 224 5.21 -13.91 13.32
N LYS A 225 4.46 -12.86 12.96
CA LYS A 225 3.12 -13.03 12.40
C LYS A 225 3.25 -13.94 11.18
N THR A 226 2.88 -15.21 11.32
CA THR A 226 2.95 -16.23 10.26
C THR A 226 1.77 -16.11 9.28
N HIS A 227 1.08 -14.98 9.34
CA HIS A 227 -0.19 -14.74 8.70
C HIS A 227 -0.13 -13.38 8.03
N THR A 228 -0.30 -13.38 6.70
CA THR A 228 -0.27 -12.18 5.88
C THR A 228 -1.54 -11.36 6.12
N GLN A 229 -1.39 -10.15 6.69
CA GLN A 229 -2.49 -9.17 6.84
C GLN A 229 -2.41 -8.06 5.79
N SER A 230 -1.23 -7.84 5.23
CA SER A 230 -0.95 -6.92 4.13
C SER A 230 0.27 -7.44 3.39
N PRO A 231 0.32 -7.34 2.05
CA PRO A 231 1.47 -7.80 1.29
C PRO A 231 2.64 -6.83 1.49
N ALA A 232 3.87 -7.34 1.50
CA ALA A 232 5.07 -6.54 1.74
C ALA A 232 5.90 -6.36 0.47
N VAL A 233 6.32 -7.47 -0.13
CA VAL A 233 7.09 -7.50 -1.36
C VAL A 233 6.19 -8.13 -2.42
N THR A 234 5.88 -7.38 -3.47
CA THR A 234 4.86 -7.77 -4.44
C THR A 234 5.38 -7.84 -5.86
N GLY A 235 4.97 -8.89 -6.57
CA GLY A 235 5.01 -8.97 -8.02
C GLY A 235 3.68 -8.52 -8.61
N THR A 236 3.72 -7.87 -9.77
CA THR A 236 2.52 -7.33 -10.41
C THR A 236 1.92 -8.33 -11.39
N SER A 237 1.91 -8.03 -12.67
CA SER A 237 1.08 -8.69 -13.66
C SER A 237 1.68 -10.02 -14.11
N VAL A 238 0.82 -11.01 -14.36
CA VAL A 238 1.12 -12.27 -15.05
C VAL A 238 0.13 -12.39 -16.19
N LEU A 239 0.60 -12.74 -17.38
CA LEU A 239 -0.20 -12.83 -18.60
C LEU A 239 -0.14 -14.26 -19.17
N ALA A 240 -1.24 -14.77 -19.70
CA ALA A 240 -1.26 -16.08 -20.36
C ALA A 240 -2.26 -16.14 -21.51
N VAL A 241 -1.92 -16.91 -22.55
CA VAL A 241 -2.72 -17.11 -23.77
C VAL A 241 -2.64 -18.57 -24.20
N LYS A 242 -3.79 -19.19 -24.46
CA LYS A 242 -3.88 -20.52 -25.11
C LYS A 242 -3.65 -20.39 -26.61
N PHE A 243 -2.98 -21.37 -27.20
CA PHE A 243 -2.78 -21.48 -28.63
C PHE A 243 -2.93 -22.94 -29.07
N ASN A 244 -2.92 -23.18 -30.37
CA ASN A 244 -3.01 -24.52 -30.93
C ASN A 244 -1.80 -25.37 -30.50
N GLY A 245 -2.06 -26.36 -29.66
CA GLY A 245 -1.04 -27.26 -29.14
C GLY A 245 -0.40 -26.84 -27.80
N GLY A 246 -0.87 -25.76 -27.15
CA GLY A 246 -0.29 -25.36 -25.87
C GLY A 246 -0.81 -24.09 -25.21
N VAL A 247 -0.05 -23.63 -24.22
CA VAL A 247 -0.29 -22.37 -23.48
C VAL A 247 1.02 -21.60 -23.33
N ALA A 248 0.98 -20.30 -23.58
CA ALA A 248 2.09 -19.39 -23.33
C ALA A 248 1.77 -18.55 -22.09
N ILE A 249 2.74 -18.38 -21.19
CA ILE A 249 2.61 -17.57 -19.96
C ILE A 249 3.85 -16.70 -19.78
N ALA A 250 3.66 -15.47 -19.31
CA ALA A 250 4.74 -14.53 -19.09
C ALA A 250 4.54 -13.67 -17.84
N ALA A 251 5.64 -13.31 -17.19
CA ALA A 251 5.68 -12.41 -16.04
C ALA A 251 7.02 -11.67 -16.02
N ASP A 252 7.01 -10.40 -15.60
CA ASP A 252 8.26 -9.67 -15.35
C ASP A 252 9.00 -10.19 -14.11
N ASN A 253 10.27 -9.83 -14.00
CA ASN A 253 11.16 -10.33 -12.93
C ASN A 253 11.20 -9.40 -11.70
N LEU A 254 10.33 -8.40 -11.62
CA LEU A 254 10.37 -7.41 -10.55
C LEU A 254 9.54 -7.83 -9.35
N ALA A 255 10.14 -7.66 -8.17
CA ALA A 255 9.42 -7.65 -6.91
C ALA A 255 9.65 -6.32 -6.18
N SER A 256 8.56 -5.56 -6.02
CA SER A 256 8.57 -4.21 -5.45
C SER A 256 8.25 -4.24 -3.96
N TYR A 257 8.99 -3.46 -3.17
CA TYR A 257 8.65 -3.15 -1.79
C TYR A 257 7.97 -1.78 -1.74
N GLY A 258 6.64 -1.78 -1.78
CA GLY A 258 5.86 -0.56 -2.01
C GLY A 258 6.25 0.09 -3.33
N SER A 259 6.87 1.28 -3.27
CA SER A 259 7.33 2.00 -4.45
C SER A 259 8.75 1.71 -4.91
N LEU A 260 9.52 1.03 -4.08
CA LEU A 260 10.91 0.71 -4.35
C LEU A 260 11.00 -0.58 -5.18
N ALA A 261 11.66 -0.52 -6.33
CA ALA A 261 12.07 -1.69 -7.09
C ALA A 261 13.20 -2.44 -6.35
N ARG A 262 12.83 -3.23 -5.34
CA ARG A 262 13.77 -3.78 -4.35
C ARG A 262 14.54 -4.99 -4.87
N PHE A 263 13.87 -5.91 -5.56
CA PHE A 263 14.48 -7.10 -6.13
C PHE A 263 14.15 -7.16 -7.62
N THR A 264 15.18 -7.12 -8.46
CA THR A 264 15.05 -6.96 -9.92
C THR A 264 15.13 -8.27 -10.69
N ASP A 265 15.30 -9.39 -9.99
CA ASP A 265 15.47 -10.71 -10.59
C ASP A 265 14.79 -11.81 -9.77
N VAL A 266 13.47 -11.70 -9.64
CA VAL A 266 12.62 -12.69 -8.98
C VAL A 266 11.85 -13.47 -10.05
N LYS A 267 12.17 -14.75 -10.24
CA LYS A 267 11.42 -15.61 -11.16
C LYS A 267 10.06 -15.94 -10.57
N ARG A 268 9.00 -15.43 -11.20
CA ARG A 268 7.59 -15.59 -10.74
C ARG A 268 6.81 -16.66 -11.51
N LEU A 269 7.44 -17.31 -12.48
CA LEU A 269 6.93 -18.50 -13.15
C LEU A 269 7.60 -19.72 -12.52
N ARG A 270 6.81 -20.60 -11.93
CA ARG A 270 7.29 -21.86 -11.33
C ARG A 270 6.78 -23.03 -12.14
N VAL A 271 7.71 -23.87 -12.59
CA VAL A 271 7.40 -25.11 -13.30
C VAL A 271 7.06 -26.17 -12.27
N PHE A 272 5.93 -26.85 -12.44
CA PHE A 272 5.49 -27.94 -11.59
C PHE A 272 5.21 -29.16 -12.45
N SER A 273 5.94 -30.25 -12.18
CA SER A 273 5.97 -31.42 -13.05
C SER A 273 6.41 -31.05 -14.49
N ASP A 274 6.25 -31.98 -15.42
CA ASP A 274 6.70 -31.80 -16.81
C ASP A 274 5.66 -31.08 -17.69
N SER A 275 4.51 -30.69 -17.13
CA SER A 275 3.34 -30.26 -17.93
C SER A 275 2.54 -29.08 -17.37
N ALA A 276 2.96 -28.47 -16.26
CA ALA A 276 2.28 -27.32 -15.67
C ALA A 276 3.25 -26.21 -15.24
N VAL A 277 2.78 -24.97 -15.35
CA VAL A 277 3.46 -23.76 -14.87
C VAL A 277 2.45 -22.92 -14.10
N VAL A 278 2.88 -22.43 -12.93
CA VAL A 278 2.11 -21.47 -12.13
C VAL A 278 2.82 -20.13 -12.18
N GLY A 279 2.11 -19.11 -12.64
CA GLY A 279 2.55 -17.73 -12.59
C GLY A 279 1.94 -17.00 -11.40
N PHE A 280 2.79 -16.30 -10.64
CA PHE A 280 2.40 -15.66 -9.37
C PHE A 280 2.38 -14.13 -9.47
N SER A 281 1.23 -13.54 -9.10
CA SER A 281 1.05 -12.13 -8.75
C SER A 281 0.83 -11.98 -7.24
N GLY A 282 1.06 -10.79 -6.70
CA GLY A 282 0.85 -10.48 -5.29
C GLY A 282 2.10 -10.75 -4.45
N ASP A 283 1.91 -11.20 -3.21
CA ASP A 283 3.00 -11.29 -2.24
C ASP A 283 4.01 -12.41 -2.55
N VAL A 284 5.30 -12.06 -2.52
CA VAL A 284 6.40 -12.97 -2.87
C VAL A 284 6.68 -13.99 -1.77
N SER A 285 6.41 -13.66 -0.50
CA SER A 285 6.60 -14.62 0.59
C SER A 285 5.52 -15.72 0.57
N ASP A 286 4.28 -15.35 0.27
CA ASP A 286 3.19 -16.31 0.06
C ASP A 286 3.44 -17.17 -1.20
N MET A 287 3.98 -16.58 -2.28
CA MET A 287 4.45 -17.34 -3.45
C MET A 287 5.48 -18.41 -3.04
N GLN A 288 6.52 -18.05 -2.29
CA GLN A 288 7.54 -19.00 -1.83
C GLN A 288 6.96 -20.08 -0.90
N TYR A 289 5.95 -19.76 -0.09
CA TYR A 289 5.23 -20.73 0.72
C TYR A 289 4.48 -21.74 -0.16
N ILE A 290 3.74 -21.25 -1.17
CA ILE A 290 3.02 -22.10 -2.12
C ILE A 290 4.00 -22.97 -2.91
N ASP A 291 5.15 -22.44 -3.32
CA ASP A 291 6.21 -23.16 -4.02
C ASP A 291 6.66 -24.40 -3.24
N ARG A 292 7.04 -24.22 -1.96
CA ARG A 292 7.43 -25.33 -1.06
C ARG A 292 6.28 -26.31 -0.80
N LEU A 293 5.05 -25.81 -0.70
CA LEU A 293 3.87 -26.65 -0.51
C LEU A 293 3.70 -27.58 -1.71
N LEU A 294 3.80 -27.05 -2.93
CA LEU A 294 3.67 -27.79 -4.16
C LEU A 294 4.83 -28.76 -4.40
N GLU A 295 6.07 -28.35 -4.14
CA GLU A 295 7.24 -29.26 -4.14
C GLU A 295 7.01 -30.45 -3.21
N SER A 296 6.48 -30.22 -2.00
CA SER A 296 6.22 -31.31 -1.05
C SER A 296 5.15 -32.30 -1.54
N ILE A 297 4.21 -31.84 -2.35
CA ILE A 297 3.16 -32.66 -2.94
C ILE A 297 3.71 -33.44 -4.12
N ASP A 298 4.47 -32.77 -5.00
CA ASP A 298 5.11 -33.39 -6.15
C ASP A 298 6.04 -34.54 -5.72
N ILE A 299 6.88 -34.31 -4.71
CA ILE A 299 7.74 -35.34 -4.13
C ILE A 299 6.91 -36.54 -3.66
N LYS A 300 5.82 -36.32 -2.92
CA LYS A 300 4.97 -37.41 -2.40
C LYS A 300 4.30 -38.20 -3.53
N GLU A 301 3.81 -37.52 -4.56
CA GLU A 301 3.19 -38.17 -5.72
C GLU A 301 4.22 -38.94 -6.56
N ASN A 302 5.44 -38.43 -6.72
CA ASN A 302 6.52 -39.14 -7.39
C ASN A 302 6.90 -40.46 -6.71
N TYR A 303 6.71 -40.58 -5.39
CA TYR A 303 6.90 -41.84 -4.64
C TYR A 303 5.65 -42.75 -4.62
N SER A 304 4.55 -42.34 -5.23
CA SER A 304 3.33 -43.15 -5.34
C SER A 304 3.51 -44.30 -6.34
N ALA A 305 2.91 -45.45 -6.04
CA ALA A 305 2.99 -46.64 -6.90
C ALA A 305 2.37 -46.45 -8.31
N HIS A 306 1.61 -45.37 -8.52
CA HIS A 306 0.91 -45.07 -9.77
C HIS A 306 1.61 -44.00 -10.63
N GLY A 307 2.78 -43.50 -10.19
CA GLY A 307 3.50 -42.39 -10.83
C GLY A 307 2.84 -41.02 -10.60
N ASN A 308 3.47 -39.96 -11.11
CA ASN A 308 2.97 -38.59 -11.00
C ASN A 308 1.80 -38.35 -11.96
N GLN A 309 0.60 -38.15 -11.41
CA GLN A 309 -0.62 -37.87 -12.18
C GLN A 309 -1.08 -36.41 -12.07
N LEU A 310 -0.26 -35.53 -11.49
CA LEU A 310 -0.63 -34.14 -11.26
C LEU A 310 -0.62 -33.36 -12.59
N ASN A 311 -1.81 -33.19 -13.17
CA ASN A 311 -2.02 -32.28 -14.29
C ASN A 311 -2.38 -30.86 -13.80
N ALA A 312 -2.39 -29.89 -14.73
CA ALA A 312 -2.65 -28.48 -14.41
C ALA A 312 -4.05 -28.25 -13.79
N LYS A 313 -5.05 -29.05 -14.19
CA LYS A 313 -6.41 -28.98 -13.63
C LYS A 313 -6.46 -29.47 -12.18
N ASN A 314 -5.76 -30.55 -11.86
CA ASN A 314 -5.63 -31.03 -10.49
C ASN A 314 -4.90 -30.01 -9.61
N LEU A 315 -3.82 -29.43 -10.13
CA LEU A 315 -3.06 -28.38 -9.45
C LEU A 315 -3.91 -27.14 -9.17
N HIS A 316 -4.66 -26.65 -10.15
CA HIS A 316 -5.59 -25.54 -9.97
C HIS A 316 -6.71 -25.85 -8.98
N THR A 317 -7.27 -27.07 -9.04
CA THR A 317 -8.30 -27.51 -8.09
C THR A 317 -7.76 -27.59 -6.67
N TYR A 318 -6.51 -28.03 -6.50
CA TYR A 318 -5.85 -28.05 -5.21
C TYR A 318 -5.61 -26.62 -4.68
N LEU A 319 -4.99 -25.76 -5.48
CA LEU A 319 -4.66 -24.39 -5.10
C LEU A 319 -5.93 -23.58 -4.79
N SER A 320 -7.00 -23.70 -5.57
CA SER A 320 -8.27 -23.01 -5.28
C SER A 320 -8.85 -23.40 -3.92
N LYS A 321 -8.77 -24.67 -3.54
CA LYS A 321 -9.16 -25.14 -2.20
C LYS A 321 -8.23 -24.59 -1.12
N VAL A 322 -6.93 -24.50 -1.39
CA VAL A 322 -5.97 -23.88 -0.46
C VAL A 322 -6.34 -22.40 -0.26
N PHE A 323 -6.48 -21.60 -1.32
CA PHE A 323 -6.89 -20.19 -1.23
C PHE A 323 -8.21 -20.03 -0.47
N TYR A 324 -9.23 -20.82 -0.81
CA TYR A 324 -10.54 -20.74 -0.17
C TYR A 324 -10.49 -21.13 1.31
N LYS A 325 -9.73 -22.17 1.68
CA LYS A 325 -9.51 -22.56 3.07
C LYS A 325 -8.82 -21.43 3.85
N ARG A 326 -7.73 -20.91 3.30
CA ARG A 326 -6.92 -19.84 3.89
C ARG A 326 -7.75 -18.58 4.11
N ARG A 327 -8.56 -18.18 3.12
CA ARG A 327 -9.57 -17.12 3.27
C ARG A 327 -10.55 -17.42 4.41
N SER A 328 -11.08 -18.63 4.48
CA SER A 328 -12.10 -19.02 5.49
C SER A 328 -11.54 -19.02 6.92
N GLU A 329 -10.23 -19.23 7.07
CA GLU A 329 -9.48 -19.07 8.33
C GLU A 329 -9.15 -17.60 8.64
N PHE A 330 -9.69 -16.65 7.86
CA PHE A 330 -9.32 -15.23 7.86
C PHE A 330 -7.83 -14.99 7.61
N ASN A 331 -7.15 -15.96 6.99
CA ASN A 331 -5.72 -16.01 6.71
C ASN A 331 -5.39 -16.20 5.23
N PRO A 332 -5.82 -15.28 4.35
CA PRO A 332 -5.65 -15.44 2.92
C PRO A 332 -4.17 -15.41 2.54
N LEU A 333 -3.81 -16.22 1.54
CA LEU A 333 -2.56 -16.06 0.81
C LEU A 333 -2.76 -14.91 -0.19
N TRP A 334 -1.93 -13.88 -0.13
CA TRP A 334 -2.14 -12.63 -0.86
C TRP A 334 -1.65 -12.71 -2.32
N ASN A 335 -2.05 -13.76 -3.02
CA ASN A 335 -1.68 -14.00 -4.41
C ASN A 335 -2.90 -14.06 -5.33
N HIS A 336 -2.66 -13.71 -6.58
CA HIS A 336 -3.51 -14.08 -7.70
C HIS A 336 -2.65 -14.90 -8.66
N ILE A 337 -3.00 -16.16 -8.86
CA ILE A 337 -2.22 -17.10 -9.65
C ILE A 337 -2.90 -17.39 -10.98
N LEU A 338 -2.08 -17.66 -11.99
CA LEU A 338 -2.51 -18.32 -13.23
C LEU A 338 -1.85 -19.70 -13.30
N VAL A 339 -2.66 -20.73 -13.49
CA VAL A 339 -2.20 -22.11 -13.69
C VAL A 339 -2.37 -22.43 -15.17
N ALA A 340 -1.24 -22.68 -15.85
CA ALA A 340 -1.16 -22.99 -17.27
C ALA A 340 -0.57 -24.39 -17.46
N GLY A 341 -1.11 -25.17 -18.40
CA GLY A 341 -0.57 -26.49 -18.72
C GLY A 341 -1.54 -27.35 -19.50
N PHE A 342 -1.58 -28.64 -19.19
CA PHE A 342 -2.52 -29.60 -19.78
C PHE A 342 -3.44 -30.22 -18.73
N ASP A 343 -4.65 -30.58 -19.14
CA ASP A 343 -5.55 -31.41 -18.34
C ASP A 343 -5.31 -32.93 -18.55
N SER A 344 -6.12 -33.77 -17.91
CA SER A 344 -6.06 -35.23 -18.05
C SER A 344 -6.28 -35.72 -19.48
N ASP A 345 -6.98 -34.96 -20.31
CA ASP A 345 -7.32 -35.29 -21.69
C ASP A 345 -6.30 -34.71 -22.68
N LYS A 346 -5.16 -34.19 -22.17
CA LYS A 346 -4.11 -33.52 -22.94
C LYS A 346 -4.61 -32.29 -23.71
N LYS A 347 -5.62 -31.59 -23.19
CA LYS A 347 -6.10 -30.32 -23.75
C LYS A 347 -5.44 -29.13 -23.04
N PRO A 348 -5.15 -28.03 -23.75
CA PRO A 348 -4.60 -26.82 -23.15
C PRO A 348 -5.50 -26.26 -22.03
N PHE A 349 -4.93 -26.15 -20.84
CA PHE A 349 -5.59 -25.71 -19.62
C PHE A 349 -5.01 -24.37 -19.16
N LEU A 350 -5.90 -23.42 -18.87
CA LEU A 350 -5.54 -22.11 -18.33
C LEU A 350 -6.67 -21.62 -17.43
N SER A 351 -6.34 -21.40 -16.16
CA SER A 351 -7.30 -20.95 -15.14
C SER A 351 -6.64 -20.06 -14.10
N SER A 352 -7.42 -19.15 -13.53
CA SER A 352 -7.00 -18.27 -12.44
C SER A 352 -7.53 -18.74 -11.09
N ALA A 353 -6.81 -18.37 -10.02
CA ALA A 353 -7.32 -18.40 -8.65
C ALA A 353 -6.82 -17.17 -7.89
N ASP A 354 -7.71 -16.47 -7.18
CA ASP A 354 -7.36 -15.29 -6.38
C ASP A 354 -7.31 -15.57 -4.87
N LEU A 355 -6.90 -14.57 -4.08
CA LEU A 355 -6.84 -14.65 -2.62
C LEU A 355 -8.18 -14.97 -1.94
N LEU A 356 -9.30 -14.78 -2.65
CA LEU A 356 -10.65 -15.07 -2.17
C LEU A 356 -11.10 -16.50 -2.53
N GLY A 357 -10.27 -17.25 -3.26
CA GLY A 357 -10.63 -18.56 -3.82
C GLY A 357 -11.59 -18.46 -5.01
N THR A 358 -11.76 -17.28 -5.59
CA THR A 358 -12.49 -17.11 -6.86
C THR A 358 -11.69 -17.80 -7.95
N THR A 359 -12.37 -18.56 -8.81
CA THR A 359 -11.74 -19.23 -9.94
C THR A 359 -12.52 -19.01 -11.21
N PHE A 360 -11.81 -18.87 -12.31
CA PHE A 360 -12.39 -18.89 -13.64
C PHE A 360 -11.36 -19.34 -14.69
N SER A 361 -11.86 -19.73 -15.86
CA SER A 361 -11.05 -20.20 -16.98
C SER A 361 -11.39 -19.37 -18.20
N ALA A 362 -10.38 -19.03 -19.00
CA ALA A 362 -10.56 -18.29 -20.25
C ALA A 362 -9.44 -18.67 -21.24
N PRO A 363 -9.61 -18.40 -22.56
CA PRO A 363 -8.55 -18.60 -23.55
C PRO A 363 -7.35 -17.67 -23.33
N HIS A 364 -7.54 -16.53 -22.67
CA HIS A 364 -6.48 -15.60 -22.30
C HIS A 364 -6.80 -14.97 -20.94
N LEU A 365 -5.79 -14.87 -20.08
CA LEU A 365 -5.91 -14.40 -18.70
C LEU A 365 -4.77 -13.43 -18.35
N ALA A 366 -5.07 -12.53 -17.41
CA ALA A 366 -4.09 -11.62 -16.86
C ALA A 366 -4.45 -11.29 -15.41
N THR A 367 -3.42 -11.01 -14.60
CA THR A 367 -3.55 -10.60 -13.20
C THR A 367 -3.05 -9.17 -13.01
N GLY A 368 -3.39 -8.55 -11.87
CA GLY A 368 -2.96 -7.20 -11.53
C GLY A 368 -3.36 -6.15 -12.56
N PHE A 369 -2.44 -5.24 -12.90
CA PHE A 369 -2.65 -4.22 -13.94
C PHE A 369 -2.84 -4.82 -15.34
N GLY A 370 -2.30 -6.02 -15.59
CA GLY A 370 -2.53 -6.80 -16.81
C GLY A 370 -4.01 -7.05 -17.09
N ALA A 371 -4.83 -7.23 -16.06
CA ALA A 371 -6.27 -7.40 -16.23
C ALA A 371 -6.94 -6.17 -16.88
N HIS A 372 -6.40 -4.98 -16.65
CA HIS A 372 -6.94 -3.73 -17.18
C HIS A 372 -6.31 -3.33 -18.52
N LEU A 373 -5.02 -3.60 -18.72
CA LEU A 373 -4.27 -3.10 -19.88
C LEU A 373 -4.01 -4.17 -20.95
N ALA A 374 -3.70 -5.40 -20.55
CA ALA A 374 -3.37 -6.48 -21.48
C ALA A 374 -4.61 -7.20 -22.01
N ILE A 375 -5.62 -7.46 -21.16
CA ILE A 375 -6.84 -8.17 -21.57
C ILE A 375 -7.56 -7.50 -22.76
N PRO A 376 -7.74 -6.17 -22.83
CA PRO A 376 -8.36 -5.54 -23.99
C PRO A 376 -7.59 -5.77 -25.30
N ILE A 377 -6.26 -5.81 -25.24
CA ILE A 377 -5.40 -6.10 -26.39
C ILE A 377 -5.59 -7.55 -26.82
N LEU A 378 -5.54 -8.48 -25.85
CA LEU A 378 -5.71 -9.92 -26.10
C LEU A 378 -7.10 -10.23 -26.66
N ARG A 379 -8.17 -9.62 -26.14
CA ARG A 379 -9.53 -9.77 -26.66
C ARG A 379 -9.71 -9.26 -28.08
N ARG A 380 -8.94 -8.23 -28.47
CA ARG A 380 -8.96 -7.70 -29.84
C ARG A 380 -8.19 -8.61 -30.81
N LEU A 381 -7.08 -9.20 -30.37
CA LEU A 381 -6.27 -10.10 -31.19
C LEU A 381 -6.86 -11.52 -31.28
N PHE A 382 -7.47 -11.98 -30.19
CA PHE A 382 -8.10 -13.28 -30.04
C PHE A 382 -9.53 -13.11 -29.51
N PRO A 383 -10.48 -12.70 -30.38
CA PRO A 383 -11.90 -12.67 -30.05
C PRO A 383 -12.42 -14.03 -29.57
N GLU A 384 -13.47 -14.04 -28.75
CA GLU A 384 -14.02 -15.28 -28.16
C GLU A 384 -14.58 -16.27 -29.19
N ASP A 385 -14.98 -15.78 -30.36
CA ASP A 385 -15.45 -16.54 -31.50
C ASP A 385 -14.33 -17.15 -32.35
N ARG A 386 -13.08 -16.69 -32.19
CA ARG A 386 -11.93 -17.31 -32.87
C ARG A 386 -11.53 -18.59 -32.14
N PRO A 387 -11.57 -19.76 -32.79
CA PRO A 387 -11.19 -21.02 -32.17
C PRO A 387 -9.70 -21.04 -31.83
N ILE A 388 -9.34 -21.75 -30.75
CA ILE A 388 -7.95 -21.82 -30.25
C ILE A 388 -7.04 -22.51 -31.28
N GLU A 389 -7.60 -23.42 -32.07
CA GLU A 389 -6.95 -24.17 -33.13
C GLU A 389 -6.39 -23.28 -34.25
N GLU A 390 -6.93 -22.06 -34.41
CA GLU A 390 -6.48 -21.07 -35.40
C GLU A 390 -5.40 -20.12 -34.86
N ILE A 391 -5.04 -20.22 -33.58
CA ILE A 391 -4.03 -19.37 -32.95
C ILE A 391 -2.70 -20.12 -32.95
N SER A 392 -1.70 -19.61 -33.66
CA SER A 392 -0.36 -20.20 -33.68
C SER A 392 0.46 -19.87 -32.41
N LYS A 393 1.50 -20.67 -32.15
CA LYS A 393 2.47 -20.43 -31.06
C LYS A 393 3.10 -19.04 -31.21
N GLU A 394 3.47 -18.66 -32.42
CA GLU A 394 4.15 -17.42 -32.75
C GLU A 394 3.23 -16.20 -32.55
N GLU A 395 1.97 -16.28 -32.97
CA GLU A 395 0.98 -15.22 -32.72
C GLU A 395 0.75 -15.00 -31.22
N ALA A 396 0.63 -16.08 -30.44
CA ALA A 396 0.43 -15.99 -28.99
C ALA A 396 1.64 -15.35 -28.29
N VAL A 397 2.87 -15.75 -28.65
CA VAL A 397 4.10 -15.15 -28.13
C VAL A 397 4.20 -13.67 -28.52
N SER A 398 3.91 -13.32 -29.77
CA SER A 398 3.92 -11.93 -30.22
C SER A 398 2.92 -11.07 -29.45
N ALA A 399 1.70 -11.57 -29.25
CA ALA A 399 0.67 -10.87 -28.49
C ALA A 399 1.07 -10.65 -27.02
N LEU A 400 1.70 -11.64 -26.38
CA LEU A 400 2.24 -11.49 -25.02
C LEU A 400 3.34 -10.45 -24.96
N LYS A 401 4.28 -10.44 -25.91
CA LYS A 401 5.35 -9.43 -25.99
C LYS A 401 4.79 -8.02 -26.15
N ASP A 402 3.77 -7.83 -26.99
CA ASP A 402 3.11 -6.54 -27.15
C ASP A 402 2.40 -6.10 -25.86
N CYS A 403 1.75 -7.02 -25.15
CA CYS A 403 1.11 -6.71 -23.87
C CYS A 403 2.13 -6.33 -22.80
N LEU A 404 3.25 -7.05 -22.70
CA LEU A 404 4.35 -6.73 -21.78
C LEU A 404 4.94 -5.35 -22.08
N LYS A 405 5.13 -5.00 -23.35
CA LYS A 405 5.57 -3.68 -23.78
C LYS A 405 4.60 -2.57 -23.33
N VAL A 406 3.30 -2.79 -23.46
CA VAL A 406 2.29 -1.83 -22.98
C VAL A 406 2.30 -1.72 -21.44
N LEU A 407 2.47 -2.84 -20.74
CA LEU A 407 2.61 -2.82 -19.28
C LEU A 407 3.85 -2.04 -18.86
N TRP A 408 4.99 -2.26 -19.51
CA TRP A 408 6.21 -1.48 -19.26
C TRP A 408 6.00 0.03 -19.40
N TYR A 409 5.20 0.47 -20.36
CA TYR A 409 4.91 1.89 -20.54
C TYR A 409 3.94 2.49 -19.52
N ARG A 410 3.08 1.69 -18.89
CA ARG A 410 1.91 2.18 -18.15
C ARG A 410 1.80 1.69 -16.71
N ASP A 411 2.50 0.62 -16.35
CA ASP A 411 2.59 0.08 -15.01
C ASP A 411 3.90 0.52 -14.35
N ALA A 412 3.80 1.42 -13.38
CA ALA A 412 4.94 1.96 -12.62
C ALA A 412 5.63 0.94 -11.69
N ARG A 413 5.10 -0.29 -11.64
CA ARG A 413 5.62 -1.43 -10.87
C ARG A 413 5.97 -2.60 -11.77
N SER A 414 6.29 -2.31 -13.04
CA SER A 414 6.77 -3.29 -14.00
C SER A 414 8.26 -3.13 -14.30
N MET A 415 8.86 -4.12 -14.97
CA MET A 415 10.24 -4.09 -15.44
C MET A 415 10.36 -4.57 -16.89
N ASP A 416 11.40 -4.10 -17.59
CA ASP A 416 11.68 -4.45 -18.98
C ASP A 416 12.24 -5.87 -19.15
N LYS A 417 12.68 -6.51 -18.06
CA LYS A 417 13.11 -7.91 -18.01
C LYS A 417 11.99 -8.83 -17.57
N TYR A 418 11.78 -9.91 -18.31
CA TYR A 418 10.71 -10.86 -18.06
C TYR A 418 11.11 -12.30 -18.37
N SER A 419 10.33 -13.23 -17.81
CA SER A 419 10.37 -14.65 -18.17
C SER A 419 9.13 -15.03 -18.97
N LEU A 420 9.30 -15.91 -19.94
CA LEU A 420 8.23 -16.46 -20.77
C LEU A 420 8.35 -17.98 -20.78
N ALA A 421 7.27 -18.68 -20.45
CA ALA A 421 7.20 -20.13 -20.53
C ALA A 421 6.20 -20.58 -21.59
N LEU A 422 6.61 -21.59 -22.36
CA LEU A 422 5.82 -22.24 -23.39
C LEU A 422 5.54 -23.67 -22.94
N ILE A 423 4.27 -24.00 -22.77
CA ILE A 423 3.84 -25.32 -22.34
C ILE A 423 3.21 -26.02 -23.54
N THR A 424 3.87 -27.06 -24.04
CA THR A 424 3.46 -27.88 -25.17
C THR A 424 3.35 -29.35 -24.75
N GLN A 425 2.84 -30.22 -25.63
CA GLN A 425 2.75 -31.65 -25.32
C GLN A 425 4.12 -32.31 -25.13
N ASP A 426 5.18 -31.73 -25.72
CA ASP A 426 6.55 -32.22 -25.62
C ASP A 426 7.22 -31.82 -24.29
N GLY A 427 6.67 -30.82 -23.60
CA GLY A 427 7.17 -30.34 -22.31
C GLY A 427 7.06 -28.83 -22.13
N VAL A 428 7.76 -28.33 -21.11
CA VAL A 428 7.81 -26.91 -20.73
C VAL A 428 9.15 -26.32 -21.13
N GLU A 429 9.13 -25.28 -21.97
CA GLU A 429 10.29 -24.47 -22.34
C GLU A 429 10.21 -23.12 -21.60
N VAL A 430 11.19 -22.80 -20.76
CA VAL A 430 11.26 -21.52 -20.05
C VAL A 430 12.37 -20.65 -20.63
N HIS A 431 12.00 -19.49 -21.15
CA HIS A 431 12.90 -18.44 -21.59
C HIS A 431 13.00 -17.38 -20.51
N GLU A 432 14.07 -17.43 -19.73
CA GLU A 432 14.35 -16.45 -18.68
C GLU A 432 15.10 -15.23 -19.25
N ASP A 433 15.04 -14.13 -18.49
CA ASP A 433 15.82 -12.90 -18.74
C ASP A 433 15.70 -12.31 -20.14
N GLN A 434 14.51 -12.46 -20.72
CA GLN A 434 14.13 -11.79 -21.95
C GLN A 434 13.96 -10.30 -21.67
N GLN A 435 14.22 -9.47 -22.68
CA GLN A 435 14.09 -8.01 -22.56
C GLN A 435 13.09 -7.46 -23.58
N ILE A 436 12.36 -6.42 -23.19
CA ILE A 436 11.41 -5.74 -24.09
C ILE A 436 12.17 -4.97 -25.17
N GLU A 437 11.94 -5.39 -26.41
CA GLU A 437 12.52 -4.79 -27.61
C GLU A 437 11.60 -3.74 -28.27
N ALA A 438 12.14 -3.02 -29.27
CA ALA A 438 11.40 -2.10 -30.14
C ALA A 438 10.61 -1.01 -29.37
N GLN A 439 11.24 -0.40 -28.35
CA GLN A 439 10.59 0.64 -27.56
C GLN A 439 10.52 1.97 -28.34
N SER A 440 9.35 2.64 -28.32
CA SER A 440 9.13 3.91 -29.02
C SER A 440 9.16 5.11 -28.08
N TRP A 441 10.33 5.74 -27.92
CA TRP A 441 10.51 6.95 -27.10
C TRP A 441 10.81 8.22 -27.93
N ALA A 442 10.88 8.11 -29.26
CA ALA A 442 11.26 9.23 -30.14
C ALA A 442 10.35 10.46 -30.02
N PHE A 443 9.06 10.27 -29.69
CA PHE A 443 8.12 11.38 -29.51
C PHE A 443 8.51 12.31 -28.34
N ALA A 444 9.29 11.83 -27.38
CA ALA A 444 9.71 12.62 -26.22
C ALA A 444 10.54 13.85 -26.61
N GLU A 445 11.30 13.78 -27.71
CA GLU A 445 12.09 14.93 -28.23
C GLU A 445 11.21 16.10 -28.66
N SER A 446 9.98 15.81 -29.09
CA SER A 446 9.01 16.81 -29.54
C SER A 446 8.23 17.46 -28.40
N ILE A 447 8.20 16.85 -27.21
CA ILE A 447 7.42 17.34 -26.08
C ILE A 447 8.23 18.40 -25.33
N LYS A 448 7.70 19.63 -25.26
CA LYS A 448 8.30 20.74 -24.52
C LYS A 448 7.27 21.47 -23.68
N GLY A 449 7.62 21.68 -22.41
CA GLY A 449 6.72 22.28 -21.42
C GLY A 449 5.44 21.49 -21.20
N TYR A 450 4.47 22.15 -20.59
CA TYR A 450 3.15 21.59 -20.25
C TYR A 450 2.01 22.50 -20.70
N GLY A 451 2.28 23.37 -21.69
CA GLY A 451 1.33 24.39 -22.15
C GLY A 451 1.95 25.42 -23.09
N ALA A 452 2.02 26.68 -22.67
CA ALA A 452 2.41 27.82 -23.51
C ALA A 452 3.92 27.96 -23.80
N GLN A 453 4.72 26.95 -23.49
CA GLN A 453 6.17 27.03 -23.58
C GLN A 453 6.63 26.75 -25.01
N THR A 454 6.79 27.80 -25.80
CA THR A 454 7.51 27.76 -27.09
C THR A 454 8.98 28.08 -26.84
N VAL A 455 9.88 27.24 -27.36
CA VAL A 455 11.33 27.49 -27.32
C VAL A 455 11.70 28.73 -28.11
#